data_AF-A0A7W2JZN4-F1
#
_entry.id   AF-A0A7W2JZN4-F1
#
_cell.length_a   1.000
_cell.length_b   1.000
_cell.length_c   1.000
_cell.angle_alpha   90.00
_cell.angle_beta   90.00
_cell.angle_gamma   90.00
#
_symmetry.space_group_name_H-M   'P 1'
#
loop_
_entity.id
_entity.type
_entity.pdbx_description
1 polymer ?
#
loop_
_entity_poly.entity_id
_entity_poly.type
_entity_poly.pdbx_seq_one_letter_code
_entity_poly.pdbx_strand_id
1 'polypeptide(L)'
;MSALMWALGLLAVMVCICGFLAWRVAYPPMKYFSTENGRVIPIYPLDEPAFSQSDVAHFGADVIRKSFTLDFVHFKNQMTALGDLYSEQGYEGYYQALISSNLLAAVRDKRMNLDVDVGPGVIRSRGQPGGVFTWEFQYPVTLKLQGQQTSSPPQRFIYTLRIQRVDVQRKDAGLEVIQVITNSMN
;
A
#
# COMPACT_ATOMS: atom_id res chain seq x y z
N MET A 1 -65.19 -19.42 9.93
CA MET A 1 -63.96 -19.95 10.55
C MET A 1 -62.70 -19.69 9.72
N SER A 2 -62.78 -19.65 8.38
CA SER A 2 -61.63 -19.33 7.51
C SER A 2 -61.03 -17.93 7.73
N ALA A 3 -61.84 -16.87 7.80
CA ALA A 3 -61.35 -15.49 7.95
C ALA A 3 -60.53 -15.24 9.23
N LEU A 4 -60.88 -15.91 10.33
CA LEU A 4 -60.18 -15.77 11.61
C LEU A 4 -58.79 -16.43 11.57
N MET A 5 -58.66 -17.54 10.84
CA MET A 5 -57.38 -18.23 10.62
C MET A 5 -56.43 -17.39 9.76
N TRP A 6 -56.95 -16.72 8.74
CA TRP A 6 -56.17 -15.78 7.92
C TRP A 6 -55.70 -14.56 8.73
N ALA A 7 -56.57 -14.00 9.57
CA ALA A 7 -56.21 -12.87 10.43
C ALA A 7 -55.11 -13.21 11.46
N LEU A 8 -55.19 -14.40 12.06
CA LEU A 8 -54.16 -14.92 12.97
C LEU A 8 -52.82 -15.14 12.28
N GLY A 9 -52.82 -15.68 11.06
CA GLY A 9 -51.61 -15.84 10.26
C GLY A 9 -50.95 -14.51 9.93
N LEU A 10 -51.74 -13.49 9.56
CA LEU A 10 -51.24 -12.17 9.20
C LEU A 10 -50.65 -11.42 10.41
N LEU A 11 -51.26 -11.58 11.59
CA LEU A 11 -50.74 -11.03 12.84
C LEU A 11 -49.37 -11.65 13.19
N ALA A 12 -49.23 -12.97 13.06
CA ALA A 12 -47.97 -13.66 13.36
C ALA A 12 -46.82 -13.18 12.45
N VAL A 13 -47.09 -13.00 11.15
CA VAL A 13 -46.10 -12.46 10.20
C VAL A 13 -45.68 -11.04 10.58
N MET A 14 -46.63 -10.20 10.99
CA MET A 14 -46.32 -8.83 11.39
C MET A 14 -45.41 -8.79 12.63
N VAL A 15 -45.71 -9.62 13.64
CA VAL A 15 -44.87 -9.73 14.85
C VAL A 15 -43.45 -10.19 14.51
N CYS A 16 -43.30 -11.15 13.59
CA CYS A 16 -41.98 -11.59 13.14
C CYS A 16 -41.20 -10.48 12.42
N ILE A 17 -41.85 -9.70 11.55
CA ILE A 17 -41.21 -8.58 10.84
C ILE A 17 -40.78 -7.49 11.84
N CYS A 18 -41.66 -7.13 12.79
CA CYS A 18 -41.33 -6.17 13.84
C CYS A 18 -40.17 -6.65 14.71
N GLY A 19 -40.13 -7.93 15.08
CA GLY A 19 -39.03 -8.52 15.83
C GLY A 19 -37.70 -8.48 15.06
N PHE A 20 -37.72 -8.81 13.76
CA PHE A 20 -36.55 -8.73 12.90
C PHE A 20 -36.03 -7.29 12.74
N LEU A 21 -36.93 -6.32 12.56
CA LEU A 21 -36.57 -4.90 12.48
C LEU A 21 -36.01 -4.38 13.81
N ALA A 22 -36.63 -4.75 14.94
CA ALA A 22 -36.13 -4.40 16.27
C ALA A 22 -34.74 -4.99 16.53
N TRP A 23 -34.50 -6.24 16.12
CA TRP A 23 -33.18 -6.86 16.19
C TRP A 23 -32.15 -6.12 15.33
N ARG A 24 -32.51 -5.74 14.10
CA ARG A 24 -31.64 -4.95 13.21
C ARG A 24 -31.30 -3.56 13.75
N VAL A 25 -32.23 -2.94 14.47
CA VAL A 25 -32.03 -1.63 15.13
C VAL A 25 -31.22 -1.77 16.42
N ALA A 26 -31.41 -2.84 17.19
CA ALA A 26 -30.68 -3.11 18.42
C ALA A 26 -29.23 -3.57 18.17
N TYR A 27 -29.00 -4.26 17.06
CA TYR A 27 -27.66 -4.70 16.62
C TYR A 27 -27.30 -4.01 15.29
N PRO A 28 -27.12 -2.69 15.27
CA PRO A 28 -26.61 -2.03 14.09
C PRO A 28 -25.18 -2.56 13.83
N PRO A 29 -24.82 -2.92 12.58
CA PRO A 29 -23.43 -3.22 12.26
C PRO A 29 -22.59 -1.99 12.62
N MET A 30 -21.69 -2.16 13.58
CA MET A 30 -20.89 -1.09 14.17
C MET A 30 -19.98 -0.51 13.08
N LYS A 31 -20.39 0.60 12.47
CA LYS A 31 -19.56 1.37 11.54
C LYS A 31 -18.85 2.44 12.37
N TYR A 32 -17.56 2.24 12.60
CA TYR A 32 -16.72 3.23 13.29
C TYR A 32 -16.58 4.47 12.39
N PHE A 33 -16.98 5.62 12.92
CA PHE A 33 -16.85 6.92 12.27
C PHE A 33 -15.58 7.59 12.81
N SER A 34 -14.68 8.03 11.94
CA SER A 34 -13.69 9.05 12.31
C SER A 34 -14.11 10.36 11.65
N THR A 35 -14.35 11.39 12.47
CA THR A 35 -14.73 12.72 12.01
C THR A 35 -13.48 13.59 12.00
N GLU A 36 -13.04 14.01 10.82
CA GLU A 36 -12.05 15.08 10.67
C GLU A 36 -12.63 16.17 9.76
N ASN A 37 -12.83 17.37 10.30
CA ASN A 37 -13.07 18.62 9.58
C ASN A 37 -14.31 18.69 8.66
N GLY A 38 -15.49 18.30 9.17
CA GLY A 38 -16.78 18.76 8.60
C GLY A 38 -17.12 18.27 7.18
N ARG A 39 -16.32 17.38 6.60
CA ARG A 39 -16.63 16.69 5.34
C ARG A 39 -16.79 15.21 5.62
N VAL A 40 -18.01 14.70 5.45
CA VAL A 40 -18.32 13.28 5.54
C VAL A 40 -17.60 12.56 4.40
N ILE A 41 -16.47 11.93 4.70
CA ILE A 41 -15.76 11.05 3.77
C ILE A 41 -16.41 9.66 3.91
N PRO A 42 -17.05 9.10 2.87
CA PRO A 42 -17.63 7.77 2.95
C PRO A 42 -16.52 6.71 3.10
N ILE A 43 -16.52 5.97 4.20
CA ILE A 43 -15.67 4.78 4.35
C ILE A 43 -16.31 3.65 3.56
N TYR A 44 -15.68 3.31 2.45
CA TYR A 44 -16.03 2.16 1.63
C TYR A 44 -15.96 0.87 2.47
N PRO A 45 -16.93 -0.07 2.33
CA PRO A 45 -16.89 -1.35 3.03
C PRO A 45 -15.64 -2.14 2.66
N LEU A 46 -15.16 -2.96 3.60
CA LEU A 46 -13.94 -3.78 3.52
C LEU A 46 -13.92 -4.83 2.38
N ASP A 47 -14.97 -4.88 1.56
CA ASP A 47 -15.18 -5.79 0.43
C ASP A 47 -14.90 -5.12 -0.93
N GLU A 48 -14.74 -3.79 -0.95
CA GLU A 48 -14.15 -3.07 -2.07
C GLU A 48 -12.71 -2.70 -1.71
N PRO A 49 -11.75 -2.83 -2.64
CA PRO A 49 -10.38 -2.44 -2.36
C PRO A 49 -10.40 -0.94 -2.04
N ALA A 50 -10.16 -0.59 -0.77
CA ALA A 50 -10.14 0.79 -0.29
C ALA A 50 -9.19 1.71 -1.10
N PHE A 51 -8.29 1.09 -1.86
CA PHE A 51 -7.40 1.72 -2.82
C PHE A 51 -7.63 1.10 -4.21
N SER A 52 -7.76 1.94 -5.24
CA SER A 52 -7.78 1.42 -6.60
C SER A 52 -6.43 0.80 -6.95
N GLN A 53 -6.41 -0.13 -7.91
CA GLN A 53 -5.15 -0.72 -8.37
C GLN A 53 -4.16 0.35 -8.86
N SER A 54 -4.66 1.39 -9.53
CA SER A 54 -3.86 2.53 -9.96
C SER A 54 -3.26 3.27 -8.78
N ASP A 55 -4.02 3.50 -7.70
CA ASP A 55 -3.51 4.20 -6.52
C ASP A 55 -2.37 3.42 -5.87
N VAL A 56 -2.53 2.10 -5.73
CA VAL A 56 -1.47 1.23 -5.20
C VAL A 56 -0.26 1.20 -6.13
N ALA A 57 -0.49 1.19 -7.45
CA ALA A 57 0.59 1.25 -8.44
C ALA A 57 1.38 2.57 -8.35
N HIS A 58 0.68 3.69 -8.20
CA HIS A 58 1.27 5.02 -8.01
C HIS A 58 2.04 5.10 -6.69
N PHE A 59 1.46 4.60 -5.59
CA PHE A 59 2.13 4.50 -4.30
C PHE A 59 3.45 3.73 -4.42
N GLY A 60 3.45 2.54 -5.03
CA GLY A 60 4.67 1.76 -5.23
C GLY A 60 5.72 2.49 -6.08
N ALA A 61 5.30 3.18 -7.15
CA ALA A 61 6.21 3.98 -7.97
C ALA A 61 6.83 5.14 -7.17
N ASP A 62 6.03 5.84 -6.36
CA ASP A 62 6.50 6.94 -5.50
C ASP A 62 7.46 6.44 -4.42
N VAL A 63 7.18 5.28 -3.83
CA VAL A 63 8.08 4.64 -2.87
C VAL A 63 9.42 4.32 -3.53
N ILE A 64 9.43 3.72 -4.73
CA ILE A 64 10.67 3.46 -5.47
C ILE A 64 11.42 4.77 -5.73
N ARG A 65 10.75 5.81 -6.23
CA ARG A 65 11.38 7.10 -6.51
C ARG A 65 12.04 7.67 -5.26
N LYS A 66 11.33 7.71 -4.13
CA LYS A 66 11.89 8.21 -2.86
C LYS A 66 13.03 7.33 -2.34
N SER A 67 12.96 6.02 -2.55
CA SER A 67 13.94 5.06 -2.04
C SER A 67 15.25 5.09 -2.81
N PHE A 68 15.19 5.29 -4.12
CA PHE A 68 16.34 5.27 -5.01
C PHE A 68 16.72 6.65 -5.54
N THR A 69 16.19 7.73 -4.93
CA THR A 69 16.70 9.09 -5.12
C THR A 69 17.48 9.50 -3.88
N LEU A 70 18.80 9.41 -3.95
CA LEU A 70 19.67 9.67 -2.80
C LEU A 70 20.68 10.75 -3.13
N ASP A 71 20.77 11.73 -2.24
CA ASP A 71 21.78 12.79 -2.29
C ASP A 71 22.92 12.47 -1.33
N PHE A 72 24.18 12.62 -1.75
CA PHE A 72 25.33 12.24 -0.93
C PHE A 72 25.43 13.00 0.41
N VAL A 73 24.81 14.18 0.51
CA VAL A 73 24.75 14.97 1.76
C VAL A 73 23.58 14.51 2.63
N HIS A 74 22.41 14.30 2.03
CA HIS A 74 21.15 14.10 2.75
C HIS A 74 20.65 12.65 2.84
N PHE A 75 21.41 11.68 2.29
CA PHE A 75 20.96 10.29 2.17
C PHE A 75 20.46 9.68 3.49
N LYS A 76 21.09 10.01 4.63
CA LYS A 76 20.64 9.50 5.94
C LYS A 76 19.22 9.93 6.26
N ASN A 77 18.91 11.21 6.09
CA ASN A 77 17.57 11.74 6.36
C ASN A 77 16.56 11.20 5.37
N GLN A 78 16.94 11.10 4.09
CA GLN A 78 16.10 10.50 3.04
C GLN A 78 15.76 9.04 3.38
N MET A 79 16.74 8.25 3.82
CA MET A 79 16.56 6.86 4.22
C MET A 79 15.71 6.71 5.48
N THR A 80 15.83 7.60 6.47
CA THR A 80 14.99 7.59 7.67
C THR A 80 13.54 7.92 7.35
N ALA A 81 13.29 8.86 6.45
CA ALA A 81 11.94 9.26 6.03
C ALA A 81 11.15 8.15 5.31
N LEU A 82 11.82 7.07 4.87
CA LEU A 82 11.18 5.91 4.27
C LEU A 82 10.54 4.97 5.30
N GLY A 83 10.84 5.13 6.60
CA GLY A 83 10.32 4.23 7.64
C GLY A 83 8.79 4.10 7.64
N ASP A 84 8.09 5.19 7.35
CA ASP A 84 6.62 5.18 7.31
C ASP A 84 6.06 4.45 6.07
N LEU A 85 6.86 4.31 5.01
CA LEU A 85 6.45 3.70 3.73
C LEU A 85 6.73 2.20 3.66
N TYR A 86 7.64 1.70 4.48
CA TYR A 86 8.06 0.30 4.50
C TYR A 86 7.65 -0.39 5.80
N SER A 87 7.34 -1.69 5.73
CA SER A 87 7.42 -2.51 6.94
C SER A 87 8.89 -2.70 7.33
N GLU A 88 9.14 -3.13 8.56
CA GLU A 88 10.50 -3.41 9.04
C GLU A 88 11.24 -4.39 8.11
N GLN A 89 10.59 -5.51 7.76
CA GLN A 89 11.12 -6.49 6.81
C GLN A 89 11.31 -5.90 5.40
N GLY A 90 10.38 -5.06 4.94
CA GLY A 90 10.48 -4.43 3.63
C GLY A 90 11.67 -3.47 3.54
N TYR A 91 11.92 -2.73 4.62
CA TYR A 91 13.04 -1.80 4.73
C TYR A 91 14.39 -2.53 4.71
N GLU A 92 14.51 -3.65 5.43
CA GLU A 92 15.70 -4.50 5.37
C GLU A 92 15.99 -4.98 3.94
N GLY A 93 14.96 -5.44 3.21
CA GLY A 93 15.09 -5.85 1.81
C GLY A 93 15.59 -4.73 0.90
N TYR A 94 15.05 -3.52 1.07
CA TYR A 94 15.53 -2.31 0.38
C TYR A 94 17.00 -1.99 0.73
N TYR A 95 17.36 -2.02 2.01
CA TYR A 95 18.71 -1.74 2.47
C TYR A 95 19.73 -2.73 1.90
N GLN A 96 19.38 -4.02 1.88
CA GLN A 96 20.19 -5.07 1.27
C GLN A 96 20.34 -4.89 -0.25
N ALA A 97 19.29 -4.45 -0.94
CA ALA A 97 19.36 -4.15 -2.38
C ALA A 97 20.36 -3.02 -2.68
N LEU A 98 20.41 -1.98 -1.85
CA LEU A 98 21.37 -0.89 -2.00
C LEU A 98 22.83 -1.32 -1.75
N ILE A 99 23.06 -2.17 -0.74
CA ILE A 99 24.39 -2.68 -0.41
C ILE A 99 24.89 -3.65 -1.48
N SER A 100 24.08 -4.64 -1.84
CA SER A 100 24.44 -5.66 -2.83
C SER A 100 24.74 -5.07 -4.21
N SER A 101 24.04 -3.99 -4.57
CA SER A 101 24.27 -3.26 -5.83
C SER A 101 25.38 -2.21 -5.74
N ASN A 102 26.10 -2.14 -4.61
CA ASN A 102 27.16 -1.15 -4.34
C ASN A 102 26.72 0.32 -4.48
N LEU A 103 25.41 0.59 -4.45
CA LEU A 103 24.84 1.92 -4.64
C LEU A 103 25.08 2.77 -3.39
N LEU A 104 24.88 2.20 -2.20
CA LEU A 104 25.10 2.93 -0.94
C LEU A 104 26.56 3.37 -0.78
N ALA A 105 27.51 2.51 -1.15
CA ALA A 105 28.92 2.85 -1.13
C ALA A 105 29.27 3.93 -2.17
N ALA A 106 28.66 3.89 -3.36
CA ALA A 106 28.85 4.96 -4.34
C ALA A 106 28.33 6.32 -3.83
N VAL A 107 27.18 6.33 -3.16
CA VAL A 107 26.63 7.56 -2.57
C VAL A 107 27.50 8.06 -1.41
N ARG A 108 27.85 7.18 -0.47
CA ARG A 108 28.59 7.54 0.74
C ARG A 108 30.08 7.83 0.48
N ASP A 109 30.77 6.91 -0.19
CA ASP A 109 32.24 6.91 -0.28
C ASP A 109 32.73 7.68 -1.51
N LYS A 110 31.99 7.60 -2.63
CA LYS A 110 32.32 8.33 -3.87
C LYS A 110 31.58 9.66 -4.03
N ARG A 111 30.74 10.04 -3.05
CA ARG A 111 29.94 11.29 -3.06
C ARG A 111 29.14 11.47 -4.34
N MET A 112 28.48 10.40 -4.78
CA MET A 112 27.62 10.41 -5.97
C MET A 112 26.16 10.55 -5.56
N ASN A 113 25.37 11.23 -6.38
CA ASN A 113 23.92 11.23 -6.26
C ASN A 113 23.35 10.04 -7.03
N LEU A 114 22.38 9.37 -6.43
CA LEU A 114 21.61 8.33 -7.08
C LEU A 114 20.33 8.94 -7.62
N ASP A 115 20.12 8.79 -8.92
CA ASP A 115 18.93 9.20 -9.63
C ASP A 115 18.21 7.95 -10.17
N VAL A 116 16.89 8.02 -10.20
CA VAL A 116 16.04 6.91 -10.61
C VAL A 116 14.92 7.37 -11.53
N ASP A 117 14.78 6.65 -12.64
CA ASP A 117 13.63 6.76 -13.53
C ASP A 117 12.75 5.51 -13.38
N VAL A 118 11.47 5.72 -13.08
CA VAL A 118 10.50 4.65 -12.77
C VAL A 118 9.41 4.68 -13.82
N GLY A 119 9.37 3.63 -14.65
CA GLY A 119 8.30 3.44 -15.62
C GLY A 119 7.00 2.92 -14.99
N PRO A 120 5.94 2.75 -15.78
CA PRO A 120 4.64 2.31 -15.29
C PRO A 120 4.72 0.90 -14.70
N GLY A 121 4.14 0.72 -13.52
CA GLY A 121 4.06 -0.57 -12.84
C GLY A 121 2.97 -1.46 -13.43
N VAL A 122 3.26 -2.75 -13.59
CA VAL A 122 2.28 -3.77 -13.99
C VAL A 122 1.99 -4.68 -12.81
N ILE A 123 0.72 -5.03 -12.59
CA ILE A 123 0.38 -5.98 -11.54
C ILE A 123 0.77 -7.40 -11.96
N ARG A 124 1.42 -8.12 -11.05
CA ARG A 124 1.73 -9.55 -11.22
C ARG A 124 0.70 -10.42 -10.55
N SER A 125 0.34 -10.09 -9.32
CA SER A 125 -0.66 -10.85 -8.55
C SER A 125 -1.31 -9.99 -7.48
N ARG A 126 -2.45 -10.46 -6.99
CA ARG A 126 -3.20 -9.82 -5.91
C ARG A 126 -3.88 -10.88 -5.06
N GLY A 127 -3.94 -10.69 -3.75
CA GLY A 127 -4.54 -11.68 -2.84
C GLY A 127 -4.56 -11.20 -1.40
N GLN A 128 -4.94 -12.10 -0.49
CA GLN A 128 -5.00 -11.82 0.95
C GLN A 128 -4.19 -12.84 1.76
N PRO A 129 -2.86 -12.91 1.61
CA PRO A 129 -2.05 -13.80 2.42
C PRO A 129 -2.18 -13.40 3.90
N GLY A 130 -2.66 -14.32 4.74
CA GLY A 130 -2.85 -14.03 6.17
C GLY A 130 -3.99 -13.06 6.49
N GLY A 131 -4.96 -12.86 5.57
CA GLY A 131 -6.13 -12.01 5.79
C GLY A 131 -5.91 -10.51 5.56
N VAL A 132 -4.70 -10.09 5.18
CA VAL A 132 -4.39 -8.71 4.81
C VAL A 132 -4.29 -8.61 3.29
N PHE A 133 -4.95 -7.62 2.71
CA PHE A 133 -4.92 -7.42 1.27
C PHE A 133 -3.53 -6.99 0.80
N THR A 134 -3.00 -7.73 -0.17
CA THR A 134 -1.63 -7.58 -0.69
C THR A 134 -1.64 -7.57 -2.22
N TRP A 135 -0.84 -6.67 -2.78
CA TRP A 135 -0.59 -6.53 -4.21
C TRP A 135 0.88 -6.80 -4.50
N GLU A 136 1.14 -7.44 -5.63
CA GLU A 136 2.50 -7.57 -6.18
C GLU A 136 2.57 -6.85 -7.51
N PHE A 137 3.46 -5.86 -7.60
CA PHE A 137 3.68 -5.05 -8.79
C PHE A 137 5.12 -5.18 -9.28
N GLN A 138 5.29 -5.08 -10.59
CA GLN A 138 6.60 -5.04 -11.24
C GLN A 138 6.80 -3.69 -11.91
N TYR A 139 7.93 -3.06 -11.64
CA TYR A 139 8.28 -1.75 -12.16
C TYR A 139 9.59 -1.85 -12.96
N PRO A 140 9.61 -1.39 -14.23
CA PRO A 140 10.85 -1.12 -14.92
C PRO A 140 11.50 0.12 -14.31
N VAL A 141 12.74 -0.03 -13.85
CA VAL A 141 13.49 1.01 -13.14
C VAL A 141 14.83 1.19 -13.82
N THR A 142 15.21 2.44 -14.07
CA THR A 142 16.55 2.79 -14.54
C THR A 142 17.25 3.58 -13.45
N LEU A 143 18.42 3.11 -13.02
CA LEU A 143 19.25 3.77 -12.00
C LEU A 143 20.44 4.44 -12.66
N LYS A 144 20.82 5.60 -12.16
CA LYS A 144 22.02 6.32 -12.60
C LYS A 144 22.72 6.96 -11.42
N LEU A 145 24.02 6.72 -11.32
CA LEU A 145 24.88 7.42 -10.36
C LEU A 145 25.53 8.64 -11.04
N GLN A 146 25.43 9.80 -10.41
CA GLN A 146 25.96 11.06 -10.91
C GLN A 146 26.88 11.69 -9.85
N GLY A 147 28.17 11.75 -10.14
CA GLY A 147 29.14 12.52 -9.37
C GLY A 147 29.56 13.80 -10.10
N GLN A 148 30.37 14.63 -9.43
CA GLN A 148 30.84 15.90 -10.00
C GLN A 148 31.80 15.72 -11.20
N GLN A 149 32.58 14.62 -11.22
CA GLN A 149 33.58 14.37 -12.27
C GLN A 149 33.26 13.13 -13.12
N THR A 150 32.41 12.24 -12.64
CA THR A 150 32.14 10.96 -13.31
C THR A 150 30.69 10.57 -13.07
N SER A 151 30.04 10.06 -14.10
CA SER A 151 28.72 9.44 -14.01
C SER A 151 28.81 7.98 -14.41
N SER A 152 27.98 7.14 -13.80
CA SER A 152 27.85 5.75 -14.21
C SER A 152 26.87 5.62 -15.37
N PRO A 153 27.05 4.63 -16.26
CA PRO A 153 26.05 4.31 -17.26
C PRO A 153 24.69 4.01 -16.60
N PRO A 154 23.57 4.36 -17.24
CA PRO A 154 22.25 3.97 -16.75
C PRO A 154 22.11 2.45 -16.71
N GLN A 155 21.67 1.91 -15.58
CA GLN A 155 21.44 0.47 -15.38
C GLN A 155 19.95 0.19 -15.25
N ARG A 156 19.45 -0.82 -15.98
CA ARG A 156 18.02 -1.17 -16.01
C ARG A 156 17.73 -2.39 -15.14
N PHE A 157 16.66 -2.30 -14.38
CA PHE A 157 16.20 -3.33 -13.45
C PHE A 157 14.68 -3.50 -13.55
N ILE A 158 14.20 -4.66 -13.12
CA ILE A 158 12.80 -4.89 -12.80
C ILE A 158 12.67 -5.09 -11.30
N TYR A 159 11.96 -4.17 -10.66
CA TYR A 159 11.68 -4.23 -9.24
C TYR A 159 10.32 -4.86 -9.03
N THR A 160 10.28 -5.95 -8.28
CA THR A 160 9.03 -6.54 -7.82
C THR A 160 8.77 -6.04 -6.40
N LEU A 161 7.73 -5.24 -6.24
CA LEU A 161 7.28 -4.71 -4.95
C LEU A 161 6.05 -5.47 -4.49
N ARG A 162 6.08 -5.88 -3.22
CA ARG A 162 4.91 -6.39 -2.53
C ARG A 162 4.39 -5.33 -1.57
N ILE A 163 3.17 -4.88 -1.80
CA ILE A 163 2.51 -3.81 -1.06
C ILE A 163 1.35 -4.42 -0.31
N GLN A 164 1.20 -4.12 0.98
CA GLN A 164 0.06 -4.56 1.77
C GLN A 164 -0.69 -3.37 2.35
N ARG A 165 -1.96 -3.59 2.65
CA ARG A 165 -2.77 -2.63 3.39
C ARG A 165 -2.35 -2.62 4.87
N VAL A 166 -2.31 -1.43 5.44
CA VAL A 166 -2.09 -1.20 6.87
C VAL A 166 -3.17 -0.27 7.42
N ASP A 167 -3.36 -0.29 8.73
CA ASP A 167 -4.27 0.63 9.40
C ASP A 167 -3.80 2.09 9.22
N VAL A 168 -4.71 2.96 8.78
CA VAL A 168 -4.46 4.39 8.60
C VAL A 168 -4.12 5.10 9.91
N GLN A 169 -4.51 4.54 11.06
CA GLN A 169 -4.11 5.06 12.37
C GLN A 169 -2.63 4.80 12.69
N ARG A 170 -2.01 3.82 12.04
CA ARG A 170 -0.58 3.54 12.20
C ARG A 170 0.27 4.26 11.15
N LYS A 171 -0.25 4.34 9.92
CA LYS A 171 0.45 4.93 8.78
C LYS A 171 -0.53 5.69 7.90
N ASP A 172 -0.29 6.98 7.72
CA ASP A 172 -1.20 7.90 6.99
C ASP A 172 -1.54 7.42 5.58
N ALA A 173 -0.61 6.75 4.89
CA ALA A 173 -0.81 6.23 3.54
C ALA A 173 -1.79 5.04 3.48
N GLY A 174 -2.05 4.35 4.61
CA GLY A 174 -2.84 3.11 4.67
C GLY A 174 -2.27 1.94 3.85
N LEU A 175 -1.06 2.10 3.32
CA LEU A 175 -0.30 1.15 2.52
C LEU A 175 1.15 1.10 3.01
N GLU A 176 1.76 -0.06 2.89
CA GLU A 176 3.20 -0.21 3.13
C GLU A 176 3.83 -1.25 2.20
N VAL A 177 5.11 -1.07 1.90
CA VAL A 177 5.90 -2.04 1.15
C VAL A 177 6.51 -3.05 2.12
N ILE A 178 6.17 -4.33 1.94
CA ILE A 178 6.69 -5.43 2.77
C ILE A 178 7.87 -6.17 2.17
N GLN A 179 8.06 -6.04 0.86
CA GLN A 179 9.18 -6.69 0.19
C GLN A 179 9.54 -5.94 -1.08
N VAL A 180 10.85 -5.80 -1.30
CA VAL A 180 11.43 -5.33 -2.55
C VAL A 180 12.35 -6.43 -3.07
N ILE A 181 12.13 -6.85 -4.31
CA ILE A 181 13.00 -7.80 -5.00
C ILE A 181 13.53 -7.11 -6.25
N THR A 182 14.85 -7.06 -6.37
CA THR A 182 15.55 -6.47 -7.50
C THR A 182 16.02 -7.56 -8.45
N ASN A 183 15.54 -7.53 -9.69
CA ASN A 183 16.04 -8.36 -10.78
C ASN A 183 16.74 -7.48 -11.81
N SER A 184 18.01 -7.78 -12.11
CA SER A 184 18.73 -7.11 -13.20
C SER A 184 18.20 -7.59 -14.55
N MET A 185 17.97 -6.66 -15.47
CA MET A 185 17.77 -7.02 -16.87
C MET A 185 19.15 -7.24 -17.48
N ASN A 186 19.52 -8.51 -17.66
CA ASN A 186 20.74 -8.92 -18.35
C ASN A 186 20.56 -8.79 -19.87
#